data_AF-A0A7D5EHU9-F1
#
_entry.id   AF-A0A7D5EHU9-F1
#
_cell.length_a   1.000
_cell.length_b   1.000
_cell.length_c   1.000
_cell.angle_alpha   90.00
_cell.angle_beta   90.00
_cell.angle_gamma   90.00
#
_symmetry.space_group_name_H-M   'P 1'
#
loop_
_entity.id
_entity.type
_entity.pdbx_description
1 polymer ?
#
loop_
_entity_poly.entity_id
_entity_poly.type
_entity_poly.pdbx_seq_one_letter_code
_entity_poly.pdbx_strand_id
1 'polypeptide(L)'
;MDTWVKQLLKSLDENLDEKVKIKVMESCGEECPFTHLTDEKLLNIRDLAANEDEFLKELSRQWRVSIENDEVYVVFDRCYCPLVNENTEGASKTLCFCTLGNLKKKFRLGLGRDVDVKMEKTILAGDNECRFRIMV
;
A
#
# COMPACT_ATOMS: atom_id res chain seq x y z
N MET A 1 -4.14 18.74 12.05
CA MET A 1 -3.03 17.77 12.14
C MET A 1 -2.53 17.42 10.74
N ASP A 2 -3.45 17.21 9.81
CA ASP A 2 -3.25 17.22 8.36
C ASP A 2 -2.30 18.32 7.84
N THR A 3 -2.41 19.58 8.28
CA THR A 3 -1.52 20.67 7.84
C THR A 3 -0.04 20.36 8.13
N TRP A 4 0.25 19.84 9.33
CA TRP A 4 1.61 19.48 9.71
C TRP A 4 2.14 18.32 8.87
N VAL A 5 1.32 17.28 8.63
CA VAL A 5 1.69 16.15 7.78
C VAL A 5 1.94 16.59 6.34
N LYS A 6 1.07 17.43 5.77
CA LYS A 6 1.24 18.00 4.43
C LYS A 6 2.52 18.80 4.33
N GLN A 7 2.83 19.62 5.33
CA GLN A 7 4.07 20.39 5.36
C GLN A 7 5.30 19.49 5.50
N LEU A 8 5.26 18.47 6.35
CA LEU A 8 6.33 17.48 6.47
C LEU A 8 6.62 16.84 5.11
N LEU A 9 5.57 16.34 4.43
CA LEU A 9 5.73 15.67 3.14
C LEU A 9 6.30 16.61 2.06
N LYS A 10 5.86 17.86 2.01
CA LYS A 10 6.43 18.89 1.12
C LYS A 10 7.91 19.13 1.43
N SER A 11 8.27 19.24 2.71
CA SER A 11 9.66 19.39 3.11
C SER A 11 10.51 18.17 2.74
N LEU A 12 9.98 16.93 2.80
CA LEU A 12 10.68 15.76 2.27
C LEU A 12 10.88 15.89 0.75
N ASP A 13 9.86 16.34 0.01
CA ASP A 13 9.96 16.53 -1.44
C ASP A 13 11.01 17.54 -1.87
N GLU A 14 11.16 18.63 -1.11
CA GLU A 14 12.10 19.72 -1.40
C GLU A 14 13.55 19.37 -1.02
N ASN A 15 13.75 18.51 -0.01
CA ASN A 15 15.05 18.31 0.61
C ASN A 15 15.67 16.93 0.38
N LEU A 16 14.92 15.95 -0.10
CA LEU A 16 15.37 14.56 -0.27
C LEU A 16 15.21 14.07 -1.70
N ASP A 17 16.18 13.28 -2.15
CA ASP A 17 16.03 12.54 -3.40
C ASP A 17 14.94 11.46 -3.30
N GLU A 18 14.47 11.00 -4.46
CA GLU A 18 13.38 10.03 -4.53
C GLU A 18 13.71 8.70 -3.84
N LYS A 19 14.95 8.22 -3.92
CA LYS A 19 15.35 6.96 -3.28
C LYS A 19 15.25 7.05 -1.77
N VAL A 20 15.69 8.17 -1.19
CA VAL A 20 15.59 8.41 0.25
C VAL A 20 14.14 8.58 0.68
N LYS A 21 13.31 9.30 -0.09
CA LYS A 21 11.87 9.44 0.19
C LYS A 21 11.16 8.09 0.22
N ILE A 22 11.40 7.24 -0.78
CA ILE A 22 10.85 5.88 -0.84
C ILE A 22 11.28 5.09 0.40
N LYS A 23 12.58 5.06 0.72
CA LYS A 23 13.10 4.31 1.87
C LYS A 23 12.45 4.73 3.19
N VAL A 24 12.37 6.04 3.45
CA VAL A 24 11.76 6.57 4.69
C VAL A 24 10.29 6.18 4.76
N MET A 25 9.54 6.44 3.70
CA MET A 25 8.09 6.22 3.70
C MET A 25 7.74 4.74 3.73
N GLU A 26 8.47 3.86 3.01
CA GLU A 26 8.27 2.42 3.08
C GLU A 26 8.50 1.89 4.50
N SER A 27 9.55 2.37 5.19
CA SER A 27 9.83 2.00 6.58
C SER A 27 8.67 2.39 7.51
N CYS A 28 8.07 3.57 7.32
CA CYS A 28 6.85 3.95 8.05
C CYS A 28 5.65 3.07 7.68
N GLY A 29 5.57 2.63 6.43
CA GLY A 29 4.52 1.76 5.90
C GLY A 29 4.49 0.37 6.52
N GLU A 30 5.67 -0.21 6.74
CA GLU A 30 5.79 -1.50 7.43
C GLU A 30 5.16 -1.46 8.82
N GLU A 31 5.31 -0.35 9.54
CA GLU A 31 4.79 -0.17 10.91
C GLU A 31 3.47 0.62 10.96
N CYS A 32 2.80 0.79 9.83
CA CYS A 32 1.57 1.58 9.75
C CYS A 32 0.42 0.94 10.59
N PRO A 33 -0.09 1.63 11.62
CA PRO A 33 -1.11 1.07 12.52
C PRO A 33 -2.53 1.15 11.93
N PHE A 34 -2.71 1.82 10.80
CA PHE A 34 -4.03 2.15 10.23
C PHE A 34 -4.52 1.14 9.19
N THR A 35 -3.84 0.00 9.03
CA THR A 35 -4.20 -1.01 8.04
C THR A 35 -5.46 -1.78 8.47
N HIS A 36 -6.42 -1.90 7.55
CA HIS A 36 -7.64 -2.70 7.78
C HIS A 36 -7.42 -4.20 7.61
N LEU A 37 -6.30 -4.61 7.01
CA LEU A 37 -5.89 -6.00 6.91
C LEU A 37 -4.84 -6.25 7.99
N THR A 38 -5.26 -6.73 9.16
CA THR A 38 -4.33 -7.08 10.26
C THR A 38 -3.44 -8.26 9.85
N ASP A 39 -2.26 -8.37 10.47
CA ASP A 39 -1.36 -9.51 10.22
C ASP A 39 -2.03 -10.84 10.60
N GLU A 40 -2.78 -10.86 11.71
CA GLU A 40 -3.56 -12.02 12.12
C GLU A 40 -4.59 -12.43 11.06
N LYS A 41 -5.38 -11.49 10.54
CA LYS A 41 -6.38 -11.79 9.50
C LYS A 41 -5.72 -12.33 8.23
N LEU A 42 -4.60 -11.73 7.82
CA LEU A 42 -3.85 -12.17 6.66
C LEU A 42 -3.31 -13.59 6.83
N LEU A 43 -2.68 -13.88 7.98
CA LEU A 43 -2.12 -15.20 8.27
C LEU A 43 -3.21 -16.26 8.38
N ASN A 44 -4.37 -15.94 8.96
CA ASN A 44 -5.52 -16.86 8.96
C ASN A 44 -5.99 -17.22 7.54
N ILE A 45 -5.98 -16.26 6.60
CA ILE A 45 -6.31 -16.54 5.18
C ILE A 45 -5.24 -17.45 4.56
N ARG A 46 -3.96 -17.21 4.86
CA ARG A 46 -2.85 -18.01 4.37
C ARG A 46 -2.89 -19.45 4.89
N ASP A 47 -3.11 -19.64 6.19
CA ASP A 47 -3.08 -20.96 6.84
C ASP A 47 -4.22 -21.88 6.36
N LEU A 48 -5.32 -21.31 5.87
CA LEU A 48 -6.44 -22.04 5.30
C LEU A 48 -6.26 -22.39 3.82
N ALA A 49 -5.32 -21.76 3.12
CA ALA A 49 -5.08 -21.99 1.70
C ALA A 49 -4.10 -23.14 1.47
N ALA A 50 -4.39 -24.04 0.52
CA ALA A 50 -3.51 -25.16 0.19
C ALA A 50 -2.27 -24.74 -0.61
N ASN A 51 -2.33 -23.60 -1.31
CA ASN A 51 -1.25 -23.08 -2.14
C ASN A 51 -1.36 -21.56 -2.36
N GLU A 52 -0.38 -20.99 -3.05
CA GLU A 52 -0.31 -19.54 -3.34
C GLU A 52 -1.50 -19.02 -4.15
N ASP A 53 -1.94 -19.74 -5.18
CA ASP A 53 -3.08 -19.33 -6.01
C ASP A 53 -4.38 -19.29 -5.19
N GLU A 54 -4.60 -20.29 -4.33
CA GLU A 54 -5.74 -20.32 -3.43
C GLU A 54 -5.68 -19.18 -2.41
N PHE A 55 -4.50 -18.91 -1.84
CA PHE A 55 -4.29 -17.79 -0.94
C PHE A 55 -4.66 -16.45 -1.61
N LEU A 56 -4.16 -16.19 -2.83
CA LEU A 56 -4.44 -14.96 -3.56
C LEU A 56 -5.93 -14.83 -3.92
N LYS A 57 -6.58 -15.93 -4.31
CA LYS A 57 -8.04 -15.97 -4.58
C LYS A 57 -8.87 -15.73 -3.32
N GLU A 58 -8.49 -16.28 -2.18
CA GLU A 58 -9.17 -16.00 -0.91
C GLU A 58 -8.95 -14.56 -0.45
N LEU A 59 -7.73 -14.04 -0.62
CA LEU A 59 -7.41 -12.66 -0.30
C LEU A 59 -8.19 -11.68 -1.18
N SER A 60 -8.41 -11.98 -2.48
CA SER A 60 -9.21 -11.16 -3.39
C SER A 60 -10.71 -11.17 -3.07
N ARG A 61 -11.21 -12.22 -2.43
CA ARG A 61 -12.62 -12.27 -1.97
C ARG A 61 -12.85 -11.45 -0.70
N GLN A 62 -11.82 -11.30 0.13
CA GLN A 62 -11.96 -10.73 1.47
C GLN A 62 -11.35 -9.34 1.62
N TRP A 63 -10.51 -8.95 0.67
CA TRP A 63 -9.79 -7.68 0.69
C TRP A 63 -9.52 -7.19 -0.73
N ARG A 64 -8.96 -5.98 -0.83
CA ARG A 64 -8.83 -5.14 -2.02
C ARG A 64 -7.90 -5.68 -3.12
N VAL A 65 -7.68 -6.99 -3.18
CA VAL A 65 -6.93 -7.64 -4.24
C VAL A 65 -7.84 -7.86 -5.44
N SER A 66 -7.35 -7.48 -6.62
CA SER A 66 -7.95 -7.77 -7.92
C SER A 66 -7.00 -8.68 -8.70
N ILE A 67 -7.53 -9.71 -9.35
CA ILE A 67 -6.75 -10.62 -10.21
C ILE A 67 -7.29 -10.45 -11.62
N GLU A 68 -6.45 -9.94 -12.52
CA GLU A 68 -6.81 -9.56 -13.88
C GLU A 68 -5.77 -10.11 -14.85
N ASN A 69 -6.15 -11.01 -15.77
CA ASN A 69 -5.23 -11.63 -16.73
C ASN A 69 -3.97 -12.23 -16.07
N ASP A 70 -4.17 -12.99 -14.99
CA ASP A 70 -3.10 -13.59 -14.17
C ASP A 70 -2.16 -12.58 -13.47
N GLU A 71 -2.49 -11.29 -13.47
CA GLU A 71 -1.77 -10.26 -12.75
C GLU A 71 -2.51 -9.89 -11.46
N VAL A 72 -1.76 -9.71 -10.37
CA VAL A 72 -2.30 -9.39 -9.05
C VAL A 72 -2.16 -7.89 -8.78
N TYR A 73 -3.25 -7.26 -8.38
CA TYR A 73 -3.31 -5.84 -8.05
C TYR A 73 -3.93 -5.63 -6.69
N VAL A 74 -3.54 -4.54 -6.01
CA VAL A 74 -4.31 -3.95 -4.91
C VAL A 74 -4.89 -2.64 -5.38
N VAL A 75 -6.20 -2.48 -5.24
CA VAL A 75 -6.95 -1.33 -5.76
C VAL A 75 -7.70 -0.59 -4.65
N PHE A 76 -7.54 0.73 -4.60
CA PHE A 76 -8.31 1.60 -3.72
C PHE A 76 -9.08 2.64 -4.56
N ASP A 77 -10.40 2.65 -4.40
CA ASP A 77 -11.36 3.54 -5.07
C ASP A 77 -11.37 4.96 -4.50
N ARG A 78 -10.76 5.16 -3.32
CA ARG A 78 -10.53 6.48 -2.71
C ARG A 78 -9.28 6.44 -1.84
N CYS A 79 -8.80 7.60 -1.38
CA CYS A 79 -7.71 7.65 -0.40
C CYS A 79 -8.24 7.25 0.99
N TYR A 80 -7.71 6.17 1.57
CA TYR A 80 -8.10 5.69 2.90
C TYR A 80 -7.12 6.09 4.02
N CYS A 81 -6.01 6.74 3.69
CA CYS A 81 -5.00 7.10 4.69
C CYS A 81 -5.57 8.13 5.68
N PRO A 82 -5.74 7.81 6.98
CA PRO A 82 -6.36 8.74 7.94
C PRO A 82 -5.54 10.01 8.18
N LEU A 83 -4.30 10.06 7.70
CA LEU A 83 -3.47 11.27 7.79
C LEU A 83 -3.92 12.38 6.83
N VAL A 84 -4.63 12.03 5.75
CA VAL A 84 -5.03 12.98 4.68
C VAL A 84 -6.39 12.69 4.04
N ASN A 85 -7.09 11.61 4.40
CA ASN A 85 -8.33 11.20 3.72
C ASN A 85 -9.50 12.18 3.87
N GLU A 86 -9.52 12.98 4.93
CA GLU A 86 -10.51 14.06 5.11
C GLU A 86 -10.32 15.20 4.10
N ASN A 87 -9.07 15.46 3.68
CA ASN A 87 -8.73 16.44 2.67
C ASN A 87 -7.40 16.09 1.98
N THR A 88 -7.49 15.50 0.79
CA THR A 88 -6.34 15.12 -0.02
C THR A 88 -5.67 16.31 -0.72
N GLU A 89 -6.33 17.46 -0.80
CA GLU A 89 -5.80 18.64 -1.49
C GLU A 89 -4.48 19.12 -0.85
N GLY A 90 -3.45 19.28 -1.68
CA GLY A 90 -2.13 19.71 -1.25
C GLY A 90 -1.32 18.66 -0.47
N ALA A 91 -1.83 17.43 -0.31
CA ALA A 91 -1.03 16.32 0.19
C ALA A 91 -0.15 15.77 -0.93
N SER A 92 1.14 15.55 -0.63
CA SER A 92 2.08 15.01 -1.60
C SER A 92 1.87 13.50 -1.82
N LYS A 93 2.02 13.07 -3.07
CA LYS A 93 2.08 11.66 -3.46
C LYS A 93 3.20 10.86 -2.78
N THR A 94 4.21 11.54 -2.23
CA THR A 94 5.26 10.89 -1.42
C THR A 94 4.67 10.09 -0.26
N LEU A 95 3.51 10.49 0.27
CA LEU A 95 2.80 9.72 1.30
C LEU A 95 2.44 8.31 0.82
N CYS A 96 2.16 8.10 -0.47
CA CYS A 96 1.73 6.82 -1.01
C CYS A 96 2.83 5.74 -0.98
N PHE A 97 4.11 6.12 -0.84
CA PHE A 97 5.18 5.17 -0.56
C PHE A 97 5.03 4.49 0.82
N CYS A 98 4.27 5.08 1.75
CA CYS A 98 3.85 4.41 2.98
C CYS A 98 2.94 3.21 2.69
N THR A 99 1.97 3.38 1.78
CA THR A 99 1.14 2.26 1.32
C THR A 99 1.99 1.22 0.61
N LEU A 100 2.97 1.63 -0.19
CA LEU A 100 3.89 0.71 -0.87
C LEU A 100 4.63 -0.21 0.12
N GLY A 101 5.23 0.36 1.17
CA GLY A 101 5.90 -0.42 2.22
C GLY A 101 4.95 -1.34 2.98
N ASN A 102 3.74 -0.87 3.28
CA ASN A 102 2.72 -1.71 3.92
C ASN A 102 2.37 -2.93 3.05
N LEU A 103 2.14 -2.73 1.75
CA LEU A 103 1.82 -3.81 0.82
C LEU A 103 2.98 -4.80 0.70
N LYS A 104 4.22 -4.32 0.57
CA LYS A 104 5.41 -5.19 0.58
C LYS A 104 5.44 -6.09 1.82
N LYS A 105 5.23 -5.53 3.02
CA LYS A 105 5.15 -6.32 4.27
C LYS A 105 4.02 -7.35 4.23
N LYS A 106 2.81 -6.96 3.82
CA LYS A 106 1.65 -7.88 3.79
C LYS A 106 1.88 -9.04 2.85
N PHE A 107 2.31 -8.78 1.62
CA PHE A 107 2.54 -9.88 0.68
C PHE A 107 3.76 -10.72 1.07
N ARG A 108 4.80 -10.12 1.66
CA ARG A 108 5.92 -10.88 2.24
C ARG A 108 5.46 -11.85 3.32
N LEU A 109 4.62 -11.40 4.25
CA LEU A 109 4.07 -12.24 5.31
C LEU A 109 3.15 -13.33 4.76
N GLY A 110 2.26 -12.98 3.83
CA GLY A 110 1.29 -13.92 3.26
C GLY A 110 1.92 -14.98 2.34
N LEU A 111 3.00 -14.64 1.62
CA LEU A 111 3.65 -15.53 0.66
C LEU A 111 4.87 -16.24 1.24
N GLY A 112 5.43 -15.74 2.34
CA GLY A 112 6.65 -16.27 2.95
C GLY A 112 7.94 -15.95 2.18
N ARG A 113 7.90 -14.97 1.26
CA ARG A 113 9.04 -14.50 0.45
C ARG A 113 8.91 -13.01 0.17
N ASP A 114 10.03 -12.32 -0.03
CA ASP A 114 9.98 -10.93 -0.51
C ASP A 114 9.30 -10.85 -1.88
N VAL A 115 8.55 -9.77 -2.10
CA VAL A 115 7.91 -9.47 -3.39
C VAL A 115 8.12 -8.02 -3.78
N ASP A 116 8.23 -7.80 -5.09
CA ASP A 116 8.22 -6.47 -5.64
C ASP A 116 6.78 -5.97 -5.81
N VAL A 117 6.60 -4.70 -5.52
CA VAL A 117 5.33 -4.00 -5.70
C VAL A 117 5.59 -2.76 -6.53
N LYS A 118 4.82 -2.59 -7.60
CA LYS A 118 4.89 -1.41 -8.47
C LYS A 118 3.68 -0.52 -8.19
N MET A 119 3.95 0.71 -7.75
CA MET A 119 2.92 1.74 -7.58
C MET A 119 2.63 2.39 -8.93
N GLU A 120 1.49 2.05 -9.53
CA GLU A 120 1.15 2.49 -10.90
C GLU A 120 0.30 3.76 -10.92
N LYS A 121 -0.67 3.85 -10.02
CA LYS A 121 -1.58 5.00 -9.89
C LYS A 121 -1.81 5.34 -8.44
N THR A 122 -1.98 6.62 -8.15
CA THR A 122 -2.40 7.06 -6.82
C THR A 122 -3.28 8.30 -6.91
N ILE A 123 -4.29 8.37 -6.05
CA ILE A 123 -5.19 9.54 -5.97
C ILE A 123 -4.44 10.81 -5.58
N LEU A 124 -3.39 10.71 -4.75
CA LEU A 124 -2.55 11.86 -4.41
C LEU A 124 -1.67 12.34 -5.58
N ALA A 125 -1.53 11.53 -6.63
CA ALA A 125 -0.91 11.93 -7.90
C ALA A 125 -1.94 12.46 -8.93
N GLY A 126 -3.23 12.49 -8.58
CA GLY A 126 -4.31 12.98 -9.44
C GLY A 126 -5.08 11.88 -10.20
N ASP A 127 -4.81 10.61 -9.92
CA ASP A 127 -5.57 9.50 -10.51
C ASP A 127 -6.97 9.34 -9.87
N ASN A 128 -7.85 8.62 -10.55
CA ASN A 128 -9.19 8.28 -10.07
C ASN A 128 -9.22 7.10 -9.07
N GLU A 129 -8.15 6.30 -9.02
CA GLU A 129 -7.96 5.18 -8.12
C GLU A 129 -6.49 5.05 -7.74
N CYS A 130 -6.19 4.38 -6.63
CA CYS A 130 -4.85 3.88 -6.39
C CYS A 130 -4.73 2.46 -6.91
N ARG A 131 -3.64 2.15 -7.62
CA ARG A 131 -3.39 0.83 -8.19
C ARG A 131 -1.93 0.42 -7.97
N PHE A 132 -1.76 -0.71 -7.30
CA PHE A 132 -0.46 -1.30 -6.99
C PHE A 132 -0.39 -2.70 -7.58
N ARG A 133 0.57 -2.96 -8.47
CA ARG A 133 0.79 -4.29 -9.04
C ARG A 133 1.73 -5.08 -8.13
N ILE A 134 1.34 -6.31 -7.78
CA ILE A 134 2.14 -7.23 -7.00
C ILE A 134 2.82 -8.22 -7.96
N MET A 135 4.14 -8.32 -7.88
CA MET A 135 4.94 -9.21 -8.73
C MET A 135 5.07 -10.57 -8.02
N VAL A 136 4.11 -11.45 -8.28
CA VAL A 136 4.08 -12.83 -7.74
C VAL A 136 4.47 -13.85 -8.79
#